data_AF-A0A1T3C939-F1
#
_entry.id   AF-A0A1T3C939-F1
#
_cell.length_a   1.000
_cell.length_b   1.000
_cell.length_c   1.000
_cell.angle_alpha   90.00
_cell.angle_beta   90.00
_cell.angle_gamma   90.00
#
_symmetry.space_group_name_H-M   'P 1'
#
loop_
_entity.id
_entity.type
_entity.pdbx_description
1 polymer ?
#
loop_
_entity_poly.entity_id
_entity_poly.type
_entity_poly.pdbx_seq_one_letter_code
_entity_poly.pdbx_strand_id
1 'polypeptide(L)'
;MSGENKAFFYGTLMAPEVFFSVCYGEKQPPQAIQDLHTFTPAILDGYCRHRVQYADYPAIVAEEGHCVRGMYATGLTEANMQKLDIFEGSEYKRINTKVKLLKLEGEKEVEGEVKEASVYVFLNANDLEKREWDFEEFRQQKMQMWTRGDWAFTDGDQPAQVESA
;
A
#
# COMPACT_ATOMS: atom_id res chain seq x y z
N MET A 1 -23.29 2.36 6.91
CA MET A 1 -22.64 1.96 8.17
C MET A 1 -21.17 1.76 7.89
N SER A 2 -20.30 2.25 8.77
CA SER A 2 -18.85 1.95 8.68
C SER A 2 -18.64 0.45 8.96
N GLY A 3 -17.69 -0.17 8.27
CA GLY A 3 -17.45 -1.61 8.40
C GLY A 3 -16.50 -1.96 9.55
N GLU A 4 -16.56 -3.19 10.02
CA GLU A 4 -15.78 -3.66 11.17
C GLU A 4 -14.37 -4.15 10.79
N ASN A 5 -14.10 -4.32 9.49
CA ASN A 5 -12.83 -4.83 9.01
C ASN A 5 -11.72 -3.77 9.12
N LYS A 6 -10.50 -4.26 9.29
CA LYS A 6 -9.29 -3.47 9.49
C LYS A 6 -8.20 -4.02 8.58
N ALA A 7 -7.47 -3.14 7.91
CA ALA A 7 -6.36 -3.53 7.06
C ALA A 7 -5.10 -2.72 7.35
N PHE A 8 -3.95 -3.28 7.03
CA PHE A 8 -2.66 -2.60 7.08
C PHE A 8 -2.11 -2.47 5.67
N PHE A 9 -1.86 -1.23 5.27
CA PHE A 9 -1.32 -0.87 3.96
C PHE A 9 0.12 -0.40 4.09
N TYR A 10 0.99 -0.89 3.23
CA TYR A 10 2.43 -0.61 3.27
C TYR A 10 3.01 -0.18 1.91
N GLY A 11 2.14 0.03 0.91
CA GLY A 11 2.48 0.42 -0.45
C GLY A 11 1.57 1.52 -0.99
N THR A 12 1.06 1.37 -2.21
CA THR A 12 0.26 2.40 -2.90
C THR A 12 -1.02 2.79 -2.14
N LEU A 13 -1.65 1.82 -1.47
CA LEU A 13 -2.83 2.05 -0.62
C LEU A 13 -2.57 2.88 0.65
N MET A 14 -1.31 3.24 0.93
CA MET A 14 -1.01 4.24 1.97
C MET A 14 -1.51 5.64 1.59
N ALA A 15 -1.71 5.91 0.30
CA ALA A 15 -2.35 7.13 -0.17
C ALA A 15 -3.89 6.95 -0.15
N PRO A 16 -4.64 7.75 0.64
CA PRO A 16 -6.09 7.62 0.73
C PRO A 16 -6.79 7.73 -0.63
N GLU A 17 -6.27 8.53 -1.58
CA GLU A 17 -6.89 8.66 -2.90
C GLU A 17 -6.87 7.36 -3.69
N VAL A 18 -5.81 6.54 -3.54
CA VAL A 18 -5.72 5.22 -4.18
C VAL A 18 -6.74 4.28 -3.55
N PHE A 19 -6.82 4.26 -2.22
CA PHE A 19 -7.84 3.48 -1.50
C PHE A 19 -9.26 3.84 -1.97
N PHE A 20 -9.57 5.14 -2.06
CA PHE A 20 -10.90 5.56 -2.49
C PHE A 20 -11.17 5.23 -3.95
N SER A 21 -10.18 5.39 -4.83
CA SER A 21 -10.31 4.99 -6.23
C SER A 21 -10.62 3.50 -6.37
N VAL A 22 -10.00 2.64 -5.56
CA VAL A 22 -10.23 1.18 -5.58
C VAL A 22 -11.59 0.83 -4.96
N CYS A 23 -11.88 1.33 -3.76
CA CYS A 23 -13.08 0.95 -3.02
C CYS A 23 -14.36 1.63 -3.53
N TYR A 24 -14.25 2.83 -4.11
CA TYR A 24 -15.40 3.68 -4.46
C TYR A 24 -15.41 4.11 -5.93
N GLY A 25 -14.33 3.88 -6.69
CA GLY A 25 -14.24 4.29 -8.10
C GLY A 25 -13.91 5.77 -8.29
N GLU A 26 -13.70 6.52 -7.21
CA GLU A 26 -13.43 7.96 -7.23
C GLU A 26 -12.29 8.29 -6.27
N LYS A 27 -11.40 9.21 -6.68
CA LYS A 27 -10.24 9.63 -5.86
C LYS A 27 -10.65 10.43 -4.62
N GLN A 28 -11.74 11.17 -4.71
CA GLN A 28 -12.24 12.06 -3.68
C GLN A 28 -13.75 11.90 -3.55
N PRO A 29 -14.22 10.80 -2.91
CA PRO A 29 -15.64 10.61 -2.68
C PRO A 29 -16.17 11.69 -1.72
N PRO A 30 -17.49 11.88 -1.60
CA PRO A 30 -18.08 12.83 -0.65
C PRO A 30 -17.54 12.65 0.77
N GLN A 31 -17.44 13.75 1.53
CA GLN A 31 -16.88 13.74 2.90
C GLN A 31 -17.51 12.67 3.80
N ALA A 32 -18.82 12.46 3.68
CA ALA A 32 -19.55 11.43 4.42
C ALA A 32 -19.04 10.00 4.18
N ILE A 33 -18.42 9.72 3.02
CA ILE A 33 -17.75 8.43 2.73
C ILE A 33 -16.34 8.43 3.29
N GLN A 34 -15.61 9.54 3.18
CA GLN A 34 -14.26 9.66 3.72
C GLN A 34 -14.26 9.45 5.25
N ASP A 35 -15.23 10.05 5.94
CA ASP A 35 -15.41 9.96 7.39
C ASP A 35 -15.77 8.54 7.88
N LEU A 36 -16.13 7.62 6.97
CA LEU A 36 -16.33 6.22 7.35
C LEU A 36 -15.02 5.50 7.61
N HIS A 37 -13.89 6.02 7.11
CA HIS A 37 -12.58 5.39 7.19
C HIS A 37 -11.60 6.23 8.00
N THR A 38 -10.79 5.56 8.78
CA THR A 38 -9.67 6.22 9.48
C THR A 38 -8.36 5.57 9.05
N PHE A 39 -7.34 6.39 8.88
CA PHE A 39 -6.00 5.96 8.51
C PHE A 39 -5.03 6.43 9.60
N THR A 40 -4.53 5.48 10.38
CA THR A 40 -3.59 5.76 11.47
C THR A 40 -2.23 5.21 11.10
N PRO A 41 -1.13 5.97 11.23
CA PRO A 41 0.20 5.43 10.98
C PRO A 41 0.49 4.23 11.90
N ALA A 42 1.13 3.19 11.40
CA ALA A 42 1.39 1.96 12.15
C ALA A 42 2.67 1.25 11.70
N ILE A 43 3.15 0.31 12.52
CA ILE A 43 4.31 -0.55 12.25
C ILE A 43 3.88 -2.02 12.29
N LEU A 44 4.37 -2.79 11.33
CA LEU A 44 4.28 -4.24 11.27
C LEU A 44 5.66 -4.85 11.52
N ASP A 45 5.81 -5.60 12.61
CA ASP A 45 7.07 -6.28 12.97
C ASP A 45 7.19 -7.65 12.31
N GLY A 46 8.43 -8.09 12.05
CA GLY A 46 8.73 -9.41 11.47
C GLY A 46 8.57 -9.49 9.95
N TYR A 47 8.54 -8.32 9.29
CA TYR A 47 8.46 -8.22 7.84
C TYR A 47 9.48 -7.19 7.34
N CYS A 48 9.99 -7.41 6.14
CA CYS A 48 10.81 -6.47 5.41
C CYS A 48 10.11 -6.10 4.10
N ARG A 49 10.24 -4.84 3.68
CA ARG A 49 9.61 -4.31 2.47
C ARG A 49 10.64 -4.19 1.36
N HIS A 50 10.40 -4.93 0.29
CA HIS A 50 11.24 -4.99 -0.89
C HIS A 50 10.52 -4.41 -2.10
N ARG A 51 11.31 -3.99 -3.09
CA ARG A 51 10.77 -3.69 -4.41
C ARG A 51 10.56 -5.00 -5.18
N VAL A 52 9.41 -5.16 -5.83
CA VAL A 52 9.20 -6.27 -6.77
C VAL A 52 10.01 -6.02 -8.03
N GLN A 53 10.70 -7.05 -8.53
CA GLN A 53 11.58 -6.94 -9.69
C GLN A 53 10.80 -6.50 -10.93
N TYR A 54 11.32 -5.48 -11.62
CA TYR A 54 10.68 -4.86 -12.80
C TYR A 54 9.32 -4.19 -12.54
N ALA A 55 8.94 -4.00 -11.28
CA ALA A 55 7.69 -3.35 -10.90
C ALA A 55 7.92 -2.08 -10.05
N ASP A 56 6.94 -1.18 -10.11
CA ASP A 56 6.95 0.09 -9.37
C ASP A 56 6.19 0.01 -8.04
N TYR A 57 5.79 -1.21 -7.61
CA TYR A 57 5.07 -1.44 -6.36
C TYR A 57 5.90 -2.26 -5.36
N PRO A 58 5.74 -2.00 -4.04
CA PRO A 58 6.43 -2.75 -3.01
C PRO A 58 5.73 -4.06 -2.66
N ALA A 59 6.50 -5.02 -2.16
CA ALA A 59 6.03 -6.25 -1.54
C ALA A 59 6.66 -6.40 -0.16
N ILE A 60 5.95 -7.04 0.76
CA ILE A 60 6.52 -7.47 2.04
C ILE A 60 6.74 -8.97 2.06
N VAL A 61 7.84 -9.38 2.69
CA VAL A 61 8.14 -10.77 3.04
C VAL A 61 8.45 -10.87 4.52
N ALA A 62 8.17 -12.04 5.10
CA ALA A 62 8.48 -12.31 6.49
C ALA A 62 10.00 -12.35 6.67
N GLU A 63 10.51 -11.46 7.53
CA GLU A 63 11.93 -11.32 7.83
C GLU A 63 12.07 -10.88 9.29
N GLU A 64 12.64 -11.74 10.12
CA GLU A 64 12.78 -11.49 11.56
C GLU A 64 13.78 -10.36 11.82
N GLY A 65 13.48 -9.50 12.80
CA GLY A 65 14.32 -8.35 13.15
C GLY A 65 14.06 -7.10 12.32
N HIS A 66 13.22 -7.19 11.29
CA HIS A 66 12.80 -6.05 10.47
C HIS A 66 11.38 -5.60 10.82
N CYS A 67 11.06 -4.35 10.50
CA CYS A 67 9.72 -3.81 10.63
C CYS A 67 9.35 -2.94 9.44
N VAL A 68 8.06 -2.92 9.10
CA VAL A 68 7.51 -2.14 7.99
C VAL A 68 6.60 -1.06 8.52
N ARG A 69 6.91 0.18 8.16
CA ARG A 69 6.05 1.33 8.42
C ARG A 69 4.95 1.43 7.36
N GLY A 70 3.71 1.57 7.81
CA GLY A 70 2.53 1.66 6.95
C GLY A 70 1.37 2.45 7.58
N MET A 71 0.17 2.22 7.05
CA MET A 71 -1.09 2.83 7.48
C MET A 71 -2.07 1.74 7.91
N TYR A 72 -2.59 1.84 9.12
CA TYR A 72 -3.70 1.04 9.62
C TYR A 72 -5.01 1.72 9.25
N ALA A 73 -5.79 1.05 8.40
CA ALA A 73 -7.09 1.49 7.94
C ALA A 73 -8.21 0.80 8.71
N THR A 74 -9.22 1.56 9.15
CA THR A 74 -10.45 1.02 9.74
C THR A 74 -11.68 1.52 9.00
N GLY A 75 -12.83 0.92 9.29
CA GLY A 75 -14.10 1.27 8.66
C GLY A 75 -14.40 0.50 7.39
N LEU A 76 -13.64 -0.57 7.13
CA LEU A 76 -13.71 -1.33 5.91
C LEU A 76 -14.92 -2.26 5.93
N THR A 77 -15.82 -2.08 4.97
CA THR A 77 -16.94 -3.02 4.76
C THR A 77 -16.45 -4.28 4.07
N GLU A 78 -17.25 -5.34 4.10
CA GLU A 78 -16.92 -6.56 3.36
C GLU A 78 -16.75 -6.30 1.85
N ALA A 79 -17.56 -5.40 1.28
CA ALA A 79 -17.43 -4.98 -0.11
C ALA A 79 -16.10 -4.27 -0.39
N ASN A 80 -15.59 -3.47 0.56
CA ASN A 80 -14.26 -2.86 0.44
C ASN A 80 -13.19 -3.95 0.45
N MET A 81 -13.28 -4.91 1.37
CA MET A 81 -12.33 -6.02 1.45
C MET A 81 -12.30 -6.84 0.16
N GLN A 82 -13.45 -7.15 -0.44
CA GLN A 82 -13.53 -7.85 -1.73
C GLN A 82 -12.91 -7.06 -2.88
N LYS A 83 -13.12 -5.74 -2.94
CA LYS A 83 -12.48 -4.88 -3.95
C LYS A 83 -10.97 -4.84 -3.79
N LEU A 84 -10.48 -4.80 -2.55
CA LEU A 84 -9.06 -4.89 -2.26
C LEU A 84 -8.49 -6.26 -2.66
N ASP A 85 -9.18 -7.36 -2.38
CA ASP A 85 -8.76 -8.69 -2.83
C ASP A 85 -8.62 -8.76 -4.36
N ILE A 86 -9.56 -8.16 -5.10
CA ILE A 86 -9.52 -8.11 -6.57
C ILE A 86 -8.37 -7.22 -7.06
N PHE A 87 -8.14 -6.09 -6.39
CA PHE A 87 -7.09 -5.13 -6.76
C PHE A 87 -5.69 -5.70 -6.55
N GLU A 88 -5.46 -6.39 -5.44
CA GLU A 88 -4.18 -7.03 -5.11
C GLU A 88 -3.94 -8.28 -5.97
N GLY A 89 -5.03 -8.91 -6.43
CA GLY A 89 -4.98 -10.05 -7.34
C GLY A 89 -4.43 -11.32 -6.70
N SER A 90 -4.07 -12.29 -7.55
CA SER A 90 -3.60 -13.61 -7.12
C SER A 90 -2.15 -13.64 -6.63
N GLU A 91 -1.43 -12.52 -6.76
CA GLU A 91 -0.01 -12.42 -6.40
C GLU A 91 0.20 -12.21 -4.90
N TYR A 92 -0.86 -11.74 -4.21
CA TYR A 92 -0.85 -11.48 -2.79
C TYR A 92 -1.86 -12.36 -2.06
N LYS A 93 -1.51 -12.74 -0.83
CA LYS A 93 -2.40 -13.45 0.08
C LYS A 93 -2.75 -12.56 1.26
N ARG A 94 -4.05 -12.40 1.50
CA ARG A 94 -4.55 -11.75 2.71
C ARG A 94 -4.32 -12.67 3.92
N ILE A 95 -3.63 -12.15 4.92
CA ILE A 95 -3.44 -12.80 6.22
C ILE A 95 -3.82 -11.85 7.35
N ASN A 96 -4.17 -12.39 8.51
CA ASN A 96 -4.40 -11.59 9.70
C ASN A 96 -3.09 -11.50 10.51
N THR A 97 -2.69 -10.28 10.87
CA THR A 97 -1.51 -10.01 11.67
C THR A 97 -1.80 -8.94 12.73
N LYS A 98 -0.80 -8.66 13.57
CA LYS A 98 -0.84 -7.61 14.58
C LYS A 98 0.08 -6.47 14.15
N VAL A 99 -0.42 -5.25 14.26
CA VAL A 99 0.31 -4.02 13.96
C VAL A 99 0.31 -3.10 15.18
N LYS A 100 1.39 -2.35 15.35
CA LYS A 100 1.52 -1.34 16.40
C LYS A 100 1.11 0.01 15.84
N LEU A 101 0.04 0.61 16.37
CA LEU A 101 -0.34 1.95 16.00
C LEU A 101 0.71 2.94 16.49
N LEU A 102 1.05 3.93 15.67
CA LEU A 102 1.88 5.05 16.07
C LEU A 102 0.99 6.18 16.57
N LYS A 103 1.38 6.77 17.69
CA LYS A 103 0.72 7.94 18.28
C LYS A 103 1.72 9.10 18.29
N LEU A 104 1.24 10.32 18.08
CA LEU A 104 2.05 11.52 18.25
C LEU A 104 2.04 11.92 19.72
N GLU A 105 3.19 11.85 20.37
CA GLU A 105 3.43 12.43 21.69
C GLU A 105 4.34 13.64 21.53
N GLY A 106 3.73 14.84 21.50
CA GLY A 106 4.42 16.06 21.14
C GLY A 106 4.82 16.04 19.66
N GLU A 107 6.12 16.19 19.38
CA GLU A 107 6.69 16.16 18.03
C GLU A 107 7.25 14.78 17.64
N LYS A 108 7.06 13.75 18.48
CA LYS A 108 7.62 12.41 18.26
C LYS A 108 6.52 11.38 18.03
N GLU A 109 6.74 10.51 17.06
CA GLU A 109 5.94 9.30 16.91
C GLU A 109 6.43 8.24 17.90
N VAL A 110 5.52 7.74 18.72
CA VAL A 110 5.78 6.67 19.69
C VAL A 110 4.91 5.45 19.38
N GLU A 111 5.43 4.26 19.67
CA GLU A 111 4.68 3.01 19.58
C GLU A 111 3.52 3.03 20.59
N GLY A 112 2.31 2.81 20.08
CA GLY A 112 1.07 2.79 20.85
C GLY A 112 0.47 1.39 20.94
N GLU A 113 -0.84 1.31 20.74
CA GLU A 113 -1.60 0.08 20.90
C GLU A 113 -1.33 -0.92 19.78
N VAL A 114 -1.26 -2.20 20.14
CA VAL A 114 -1.26 -3.30 19.18
C VAL A 114 -2.70 -3.60 18.76
N LYS A 115 -2.97 -3.64 17.46
CA LYS A 115 -4.27 -3.99 16.87
C LYS A 115 -4.13 -5.10 15.83
N GLU A 116 -5.19 -5.88 15.69
CA GLU A 116 -5.30 -6.87 14.61
C GLU A 116 -5.71 -6.19 13.31
N ALA A 117 -5.07 -6.59 12.21
CA ALA A 117 -5.32 -6.08 10.87
C ALA A 117 -5.11 -7.17 9.83
N SER A 118 -5.87 -7.09 8.74
CA SER A 118 -5.58 -7.86 7.53
C SER A 118 -4.42 -7.20 6.76
N VAL A 119 -3.47 -7.99 6.29
CA VAL A 119 -2.37 -7.51 5.44
C VAL A 119 -2.25 -8.42 4.22
N TYR A 120 -1.95 -7.84 3.08
CA TYR A 120 -1.64 -8.57 1.85
C TYR A 120 -0.16 -8.90 1.84
N VAL A 121 0.23 -10.17 1.79
CA VAL A 121 1.64 -10.59 1.74
C VAL A 121 1.92 -11.21 0.38
N PHE A 122 3.03 -10.84 -0.24
CA PHE A 122 3.39 -11.32 -1.57
C PHE A 122 3.73 -12.82 -1.52
N LEU A 123 3.19 -13.59 -2.46
CA LEU A 123 3.35 -15.04 -2.46
C LEU A 123 4.72 -15.50 -3.00
N ASN A 124 5.31 -14.76 -3.93
CA ASN A 124 6.49 -15.18 -4.67
C ASN A 124 7.75 -14.41 -4.26
N ALA A 125 8.34 -14.75 -3.11
CA ALA A 125 9.56 -14.08 -2.63
C ALA A 125 10.76 -14.13 -3.61
N ASN A 126 10.75 -15.02 -4.60
CA ASN A 126 11.81 -15.15 -5.61
C ASN A 126 11.82 -14.01 -6.65
N ASP A 127 10.71 -13.29 -6.82
CA ASP A 127 10.58 -12.18 -7.77
C ASP A 127 10.88 -10.82 -7.11
N LEU A 128 11.51 -10.84 -5.93
CA LEU A 128 11.87 -9.64 -5.18
C LEU A 128 13.31 -9.23 -5.44
N GLU A 129 13.51 -7.94 -5.69
CA GLU A 129 14.85 -7.38 -5.66
C GLU A 129 15.39 -7.41 -4.23
N LYS A 130 16.68 -7.75 -4.09
CA LYS A 130 17.40 -7.69 -2.81
C LYS A 130 17.69 -6.26 -2.34
N ARG A 131 16.83 -5.30 -2.72
CA ARG A 131 16.94 -3.89 -2.37
C ARG A 131 15.72 -3.49 -1.55
N GLU A 132 15.97 -2.90 -0.39
CA GLU A 132 14.94 -2.33 0.47
C GLU A 132 14.21 -1.20 -0.28
N TRP A 133 12.88 -1.15 -0.16
CA TRP A 133 12.07 -0.12 -0.80
C TRP A 133 11.97 1.13 0.08
N ASP A 134 12.44 2.26 -0.47
CA ASP A 134 12.39 3.56 0.19
C ASP A 134 11.07 4.30 -0.12
N PHE A 135 10.29 4.55 0.94
CA PHE A 135 9.01 5.27 0.85
C PHE A 135 9.18 6.75 0.49
N GLU A 136 10.28 7.37 0.91
CA GLU A 136 10.53 8.79 0.63
C GLU A 136 10.82 9.00 -0.87
N GLU A 137 11.49 8.04 -1.51
CA GLU A 137 11.71 8.01 -2.95
C GLU A 137 10.39 7.87 -3.74
N PHE A 138 9.48 6.98 -3.31
CA PHE A 138 8.15 6.82 -3.91
C PHE A 138 7.30 8.10 -3.83
N ARG A 139 7.25 8.73 -2.64
CA ARG A 139 6.49 9.96 -2.41
C ARG A 139 6.99 11.12 -3.27
N GLN A 140 8.30 11.24 -3.48
CA GLN A 140 8.88 12.34 -4.25
C GLN A 140 8.82 12.13 -5.77
N GLN A 141 9.02 10.90 -6.27
CA GLN A 141 9.15 10.66 -7.71
C GLN A 141 7.84 10.23 -8.40
N LYS A 142 6.94 9.53 -7.70
CA LYS A 142 5.86 8.75 -8.37
C LYS A 142 4.45 9.15 -7.95
N MET A 143 4.25 10.00 -6.94
CA MET A 143 2.93 10.54 -6.57
C MET A 143 2.20 11.21 -7.75
N GLN A 144 2.95 11.82 -8.68
CA GLN A 144 2.38 12.46 -9.89
C GLN A 144 1.88 11.46 -10.95
N MET A 145 2.45 10.25 -11.02
CA MET A 145 2.03 9.24 -12.00
C MET A 145 0.72 8.54 -11.61
N TRP A 146 0.47 8.36 -10.31
CA TRP A 146 -0.73 7.66 -9.82
C TRP A 146 -1.94 8.60 -9.61
N THR A 147 -1.69 9.92 -9.55
CA THR A 147 -2.74 10.96 -9.46
C THR A 147 -3.28 11.41 -10.82
N ARG A 148 -2.61 11.08 -11.94
CA ARG A 148 -3.19 11.09 -13.29
C ARG A 148 -3.50 9.64 -13.67
N GLY A 149 -4.70 9.14 -13.46
CA GLY A 149 -5.72 9.28 -14.50
C GLY A 149 -5.53 8.35 -15.71
N ASP A 150 -4.38 7.69 -15.89
CA ASP A 150 -4.10 6.86 -17.08
C ASP A 150 -3.71 5.43 -16.69
N TRP A 151 -4.74 4.56 -16.59
CA TRP A 151 -4.58 3.11 -16.74
C TRP A 151 -4.47 2.78 -18.24
N ALA A 152 -3.41 3.24 -18.89
CA ALA A 152 -3.08 2.82 -20.25
C ALA A 152 -1.85 1.91 -20.19
N PHE A 153 -2.07 0.62 -20.47
CA PHE A 153 -1.02 -0.30 -20.88
C PHE A 153 -0.18 0.38 -21.96
N THR A 154 1.11 0.60 -21.71
CA THR A 154 2.05 0.76 -22.81
C THR A 154 3.00 -0.40 -22.77
N ASP A 155 2.62 -1.41 -23.55
CA ASP A 155 3.53 -2.39 -24.14
C ASP A 155 4.78 -1.66 -24.65
N GLY A 156 5.93 -2.26 -24.38
CA GLY A 156 7.21 -1.81 -24.89
C GLY A 156 7.24 -1.90 -26.41
N ASP A 157 7.80 -0.87 -27.05
CA ASP A 157 8.93 -1.04 -27.95
C ASP A 157 9.53 0.33 -28.26
N GLN A 158 10.84 0.49 -28.03
CA GLN A 158 11.61 1.61 -28.58
C GLN A 158 12.15 1.18 -29.95
N PRO A 159 12.11 2.03 -30.98
CA PRO A 159 13.16 2.04 -31.97
C PRO A 159 14.12 3.20 -31.71
N ALA A 160 15.39 2.81 -31.72
CA ALA A 160 16.57 3.62 -31.50
C ALA A 160 16.66 4.86 -32.40
N GLN A 161 17.28 5.90 -31.85
CA GLN A 161 17.78 7.04 -32.58
C GLN A 161 18.80 6.58 -33.64
N VAL A 162 18.67 7.09 -34.85
CA VAL A 162 19.77 7.17 -35.82
C VAL A 162 20.05 8.64 -36.09
N GLU A 163 21.14 9.15 -35.50
CA GLU A 163 21.88 10.27 -36.06
C GLU A 163 22.51 9.81 -37.38
N SER A 164 22.51 10.67 -38.40
CA SER A 164 23.72 11.04 -39.17
C SER A 164 23.39 11.92 -40.38
N ALA A 165 24.11 13.05 -40.43
CA ALA A 165 24.62 13.79 -41.60
C ALA A 165 23.64 14.40 -42.63
#